data_AF-G9WWA1-F1
#
_entry.id   AF-G9WWA1-F1
#
_cell.length_a   1.000
_cell.length_b   1.000
_cell.length_c   1.000
_cell.angle_alpha   90.00
_cell.angle_beta   90.00
_cell.angle_gamma   90.00
#
_symmetry.space_group_name_H-M   'P 1'
#
loop_
_entity.id
_entity.type
_entity.pdbx_description
1 polymer ?
#
loop_
_entity_poly.entity_id
_entity_poly.type
_entity_poly.pdbx_seq_one_letter_code
_entity_poly.pdbx_strand_id
1 'polypeptide(L)'
;MKKIFLVTALAVATLSVNVLAMQAQAGVLGLKPSANQSVTQSSGNTTNAANTDVQNVQYDTTKYQYPAQQLKAEGKNFDKYNWRLFQRFDTGELMVQAWADGLNWRIREYADNTAAAARGSERIYAFDLREEVLPYYDCEYTINGMRRSSSENKLYFMRNDSGHMDIPVRMSVGVHVKPENCYPRGTRIVVPGAMNHNGSGEPFAVYQELYWNNASNGQTTNETVDDYNAKYGHPIEPVKLYYPSVNRALYVSGWCLDDVAKYMPIIDSVYLDDNPENNSHYTYLLHYKLRSLPGMEQDI
;
A
#
# COMPACT_ATOMS: atom_id res chain seq x y z
N MET A 1 3.09 -43.88 50.68
CA MET A 1 2.80 -42.42 50.73
C MET A 1 2.25 -41.98 49.38
N LYS A 2 1.07 -41.36 49.34
CA LYS A 2 0.48 -40.82 48.09
C LYS A 2 1.02 -39.41 47.86
N LYS A 3 1.59 -39.11 46.68
CA LYS A 3 1.93 -37.74 46.28
C LYS A 3 0.72 -37.14 45.56
N ILE A 4 0.16 -36.06 46.11
CA ILE A 4 -0.88 -35.26 45.47
C ILE A 4 -0.18 -34.16 44.67
N PHE A 5 -0.37 -34.14 43.36
CA PHE A 5 0.01 -32.99 42.54
C PHE A 5 -1.15 -31.98 42.55
N LEU A 6 -0.86 -30.76 43.01
CA LEU A 6 -1.74 -29.61 42.83
C LEU A 6 -1.60 -29.12 41.39
N VAL A 7 -2.59 -29.44 40.56
CA VAL A 7 -2.74 -28.83 39.23
C VAL A 7 -3.53 -27.53 39.41
N THR A 8 -2.86 -26.39 39.28
CA THR A 8 -3.52 -25.09 39.14
C THR A 8 -4.14 -24.98 37.75
N ALA A 9 -5.44 -25.27 37.65
CA ALA A 9 -6.20 -25.07 36.42
C ALA A 9 -6.38 -23.55 36.17
N LEU A 10 -5.67 -23.03 35.16
CA LEU A 10 -5.86 -21.66 34.69
C LEU A 10 -7.11 -21.60 33.80
N ALA A 11 -8.19 -21.03 34.33
CA ALA A 11 -9.41 -20.79 33.55
C ALA A 11 -9.21 -19.59 32.62
N VAL A 12 -8.98 -19.86 31.32
CA VAL A 12 -8.95 -18.82 30.28
C VAL A 12 -10.38 -18.55 29.81
N ALA A 13 -10.95 -17.43 30.25
CA ALA A 13 -12.23 -16.95 29.74
C ALA A 13 -12.02 -16.22 28.40
N THR A 14 -12.34 -16.89 27.29
CA THR A 14 -12.34 -16.26 25.96
C THR A 14 -13.59 -15.40 25.77
N LEU A 15 -13.45 -14.09 25.96
CA LEU A 15 -14.46 -13.11 25.57
C LEU A 15 -14.45 -12.92 24.04
N SER A 16 -15.30 -13.68 23.34
CA SER A 16 -15.58 -13.50 21.92
C SER A 16 -16.53 -12.31 21.69
N VAL A 17 -15.96 -11.14 21.38
CA VAL A 17 -16.75 -9.96 20.99
C VAL A 17 -17.10 -10.04 19.51
N ASN A 18 -18.20 -10.74 19.19
CA ASN A 18 -18.81 -10.69 17.85
C ASN A 18 -19.41 -9.29 17.61
N VAL A 19 -18.67 -8.40 16.94
CA VAL A 19 -19.26 -7.17 16.37
C VAL A 19 -19.89 -7.51 15.02
N LEU A 20 -21.15 -7.94 15.05
CA LEU A 20 -22.00 -7.94 13.85
C LEU A 20 -22.33 -6.50 13.47
N ALA A 21 -21.52 -5.89 12.61
CA ALA A 21 -21.81 -4.58 12.04
C ALA A 21 -22.84 -4.70 10.90
N MET A 22 -24.13 -4.82 11.26
CA MET A 22 -25.23 -4.70 10.30
C MET A 22 -25.29 -3.25 9.76
N GLN A 23 -24.81 -3.03 8.54
CA GLN A 23 -24.95 -1.72 7.89
C GLN A 23 -26.41 -1.48 7.49
N ALA A 24 -27.01 -0.41 8.03
CA ALA A 24 -28.34 0.02 7.62
C ALA A 24 -28.26 0.68 6.23
N GLN A 25 -28.96 0.08 5.26
CA GLN A 25 -28.97 0.53 3.87
C GLN A 25 -29.86 1.78 3.71
N ALA A 26 -29.26 2.98 3.75
CA ALA A 26 -29.96 4.25 3.57
C ALA A 26 -30.20 4.57 2.07
N GLY A 27 -31.06 3.78 1.43
CA GLY A 27 -31.58 4.09 0.09
C GLY A 27 -32.78 5.04 0.15
N VAL A 28 -32.69 6.15 -0.61
CA VAL A 28 -33.81 6.95 -1.13
C VAL A 28 -34.91 7.35 -0.12
N LEU A 29 -34.78 8.52 0.50
CA LEU A 29 -35.92 9.41 0.81
C LEU A 29 -35.41 10.85 0.97
N GLY A 30 -36.05 11.79 0.28
CA GLY A 30 -35.54 13.16 0.07
C GLY A 30 -35.64 14.06 1.29
N LEU A 31 -34.70 13.95 2.22
CA LEU A 31 -34.50 14.91 3.31
C LEU A 31 -33.32 15.83 2.99
N LYS A 32 -33.59 17.14 3.03
CA LYS A 32 -32.63 18.21 2.72
C LYS A 32 -31.53 18.25 3.80
N PRO A 33 -30.23 18.33 3.44
CA PRO A 33 -29.18 18.50 4.43
C PRO A 33 -29.39 19.80 5.21
N SER A 34 -29.55 19.71 6.52
CA SER A 34 -29.57 20.88 7.41
C SER A 34 -28.15 21.41 7.56
N ALA A 35 -28.00 22.73 7.62
CA ALA A 35 -26.72 23.37 7.87
C ALA A 35 -26.12 22.96 9.23
N ASN A 36 -24.79 23.00 9.32
CA ASN A 36 -23.97 22.83 10.52
C ASN A 36 -23.93 21.42 11.15
N GLN A 37 -23.66 20.39 10.35
CA GLN A 37 -22.96 19.19 10.86
C GLN A 37 -21.51 19.18 10.39
N SER A 38 -20.61 19.59 11.29
CA SER A 38 -19.19 19.26 11.18
C SER A 38 -19.04 17.75 11.24
N VAL A 39 -18.53 17.14 10.17
CA VAL A 39 -18.24 15.70 10.15
C VAL A 39 -17.04 15.45 11.05
N THR A 40 -17.30 15.07 12.31
CA THR A 40 -16.29 14.47 13.17
C THR A 40 -15.89 13.15 12.52
N GLN A 41 -14.71 13.14 11.90
CA GLN A 41 -14.20 12.03 11.12
C GLN A 41 -13.88 10.86 12.07
N SER A 42 -14.86 9.99 12.31
CA SER A 42 -14.72 8.84 13.19
C SER A 42 -13.86 7.77 12.51
N SER A 43 -12.54 7.94 12.58
CA SER A 43 -11.57 6.94 12.14
C SER A 43 -11.72 5.69 13.01
N GLY A 44 -12.13 4.58 12.39
CA GLY A 44 -12.24 3.29 13.06
C GLY A 44 -10.95 2.92 13.80
N ASN A 45 -11.11 2.53 15.07
CA ASN A 45 -10.01 2.43 16.01
C ASN A 45 -9.07 1.26 15.67
N THR A 46 -7.87 1.55 15.14
CA THR A 46 -6.69 0.67 15.25
C THR A 46 -5.63 1.39 16.06
N THR A 47 -5.15 0.73 17.12
CA THR A 47 -4.48 1.38 18.26
C THR A 47 -3.01 1.72 18.00
N ASN A 48 -2.74 2.70 17.14
CA ASN A 48 -1.41 3.29 17.01
C ASN A 48 -1.23 4.44 18.01
N ALA A 49 -0.55 4.17 19.13
CA ALA A 49 -0.32 5.08 20.24
C ALA A 49 0.67 6.25 19.96
N ALA A 50 0.70 6.76 18.73
CA ALA A 50 1.66 7.78 18.26
C ALA A 50 1.02 9.11 17.83
N ASN A 51 -0.32 9.23 17.82
CA ASN A 51 -1.03 10.33 17.14
C ASN A 51 -1.95 11.16 18.08
N THR A 52 -1.56 11.38 19.34
CA THR A 52 -2.31 12.23 20.28
C THR A 52 -2.49 13.67 19.80
N ASP A 53 -1.51 14.21 19.07
CA ASP A 53 -1.55 15.59 18.56
C ASP A 53 -2.57 15.77 17.43
N VAL A 54 -2.87 14.70 16.67
CA VAL A 54 -3.77 14.75 15.50
C VAL A 54 -5.25 14.76 15.91
N GLN A 55 -5.60 14.13 17.04
CA GLN A 55 -7.01 13.98 17.46
C GLN A 55 -7.71 15.28 17.88
N ASN A 56 -6.96 16.37 18.12
CA ASN A 56 -7.49 17.68 18.51
C ASN A 56 -7.16 18.81 17.50
N VAL A 57 -6.75 18.48 16.27
CA VAL A 57 -6.48 19.51 15.24
C VAL A 57 -7.77 19.92 14.52
N GLN A 58 -8.14 21.19 14.67
CA GLN A 58 -9.08 21.81 13.75
C GLN A 58 -8.35 22.15 12.45
N TYR A 59 -8.78 21.54 11.33
CA TYR A 59 -8.19 21.80 10.02
C TYR A 59 -8.73 23.07 9.37
N ASP A 60 -7.84 23.92 8.88
CA ASP A 60 -8.17 25.09 8.06
C ASP A 60 -8.19 24.69 6.58
N THR A 61 -9.35 24.22 6.14
CA THR A 61 -9.61 23.76 4.78
C THR A 61 -9.67 24.90 3.75
N THR A 62 -9.63 26.17 4.20
CA THR A 62 -9.55 27.34 3.31
C THR A 62 -8.11 27.71 2.97
N LYS A 63 -7.16 27.37 3.85
CA LYS A 63 -5.73 27.69 3.72
C LYS A 63 -4.89 26.51 3.25
N TYR A 64 -5.23 25.28 3.65
CA TYR A 64 -4.48 24.07 3.33
C TYR A 64 -5.33 23.10 2.51
N GLN A 65 -4.68 22.31 1.65
CA GLN A 65 -5.36 21.37 0.74
C GLN A 65 -5.63 20.01 1.39
N TYR A 66 -4.76 19.56 2.31
CA TYR A 66 -4.82 18.25 2.97
C TYR A 66 -4.16 18.28 4.38
N PRO A 67 -4.49 17.33 5.29
CA PRO A 67 -4.02 17.34 6.69
C PRO A 67 -2.50 17.50 6.88
N ALA A 68 -1.69 16.70 6.19
CA ALA A 68 -0.22 16.71 6.33
C ALA A 68 0.40 18.08 5.95
N GLN A 69 -0.24 18.84 5.05
CA GLN A 69 0.23 20.18 4.71
C GLN A 69 0.11 21.14 5.90
N GLN A 70 -1.02 21.10 6.61
CA GLN A 70 -1.23 21.91 7.80
C GLN A 70 -0.33 21.47 8.95
N LEU A 71 -0.27 20.17 9.24
CA LEU A 71 0.53 19.61 10.33
C LEU A 71 2.01 19.99 10.17
N LYS A 72 2.56 19.88 8.95
CA LYS A 72 3.92 20.32 8.62
C LYS A 72 4.10 21.84 8.74
N ALA A 73 3.14 22.65 8.30
CA ALA A 73 3.22 24.11 8.39
C ALA A 73 3.11 24.64 9.84
N GLU A 74 2.45 23.89 10.73
CA GLU A 74 2.30 24.21 12.15
C GLU A 74 3.41 23.59 13.03
N GLY A 75 4.36 22.86 12.45
CA GLY A 75 5.44 22.18 13.19
C GLY A 75 4.95 21.04 14.09
N LYS A 76 3.77 20.46 13.80
CA LYS A 76 3.21 19.33 14.53
C LYS A 76 3.81 18.02 14.07
N ASN A 77 4.01 17.09 15.00
CA ASN A 77 4.40 15.73 14.68
C ASN A 77 3.22 14.95 14.10
N PHE A 78 3.50 14.11 13.11
CA PHE A 78 2.54 13.18 12.53
C PHE A 78 3.28 12.01 11.87
N ASP A 79 2.59 10.88 11.72
CA ASP A 79 3.12 9.76 10.95
C ASP A 79 3.17 10.10 9.45
N LYS A 80 4.40 10.32 8.93
CA LYS A 80 4.63 10.63 7.51
C LYS A 80 4.21 9.49 6.56
N TYR A 81 4.16 8.24 7.03
CA TYR A 81 3.78 7.08 6.22
C TYR A 81 2.26 6.92 6.10
N ASN A 82 1.47 7.60 6.93
CA ASN A 82 0.01 7.56 6.83
C ASN A 82 -0.51 8.39 5.64
N TRP A 83 -0.66 7.72 4.49
CA TRP A 83 -1.16 8.30 3.24
C TRP A 83 -2.52 9.00 3.36
N ARG A 84 -3.37 8.62 4.33
CA ARG A 84 -4.69 9.23 4.54
C ARG A 84 -4.57 10.72 4.93
N LEU A 85 -3.44 11.13 5.52
CA LEU A 85 -3.15 12.54 5.81
C LEU A 85 -2.85 13.37 4.54
N PHE A 86 -2.75 12.74 3.37
CA PHE A 86 -2.54 13.38 2.07
C PHE A 86 -3.79 13.37 1.18
N GLN A 87 -4.94 12.96 1.72
CA GLN A 87 -6.23 13.13 1.06
C GLN A 87 -6.70 14.59 1.13
N ARG A 88 -7.19 15.12 0.01
CA ARG A 88 -7.68 16.50 -0.09
C ARG A 88 -8.96 16.71 0.71
N PHE A 89 -9.07 17.86 1.38
CA PHE A 89 -10.28 18.22 2.12
C PHE A 89 -11.52 18.45 1.23
N ASP A 90 -11.32 18.91 -0.01
CA ASP A 90 -12.40 19.31 -0.92
C ASP A 90 -13.05 18.12 -1.67
N THR A 91 -12.30 17.06 -1.91
CA THR A 91 -12.63 15.98 -2.85
C THR A 91 -12.37 14.58 -2.30
N GLY A 92 -11.61 14.44 -1.21
CA GLY A 92 -11.13 13.15 -0.68
C GLY A 92 -10.08 12.46 -1.54
N GLU A 93 -9.68 13.06 -2.67
CA GLU A 93 -8.69 12.50 -3.60
C GLU A 93 -7.28 12.50 -2.98
N LEU A 94 -6.52 11.44 -3.22
CA LEU A 94 -5.18 11.29 -2.68
C LEU A 94 -4.14 12.07 -3.49
N MET A 95 -3.43 12.99 -2.83
CA MET A 95 -2.26 13.69 -3.37
C MET A 95 -1.02 12.76 -3.37
N VAL A 96 -1.06 11.67 -4.13
CA VAL A 96 -0.07 10.58 -4.07
C VAL A 96 1.38 11.03 -4.34
N GLN A 97 1.57 12.01 -5.23
CA GLN A 97 2.87 12.64 -5.46
C GLN A 97 3.36 13.36 -4.20
N ALA A 98 2.52 14.19 -3.57
CA ALA A 98 2.88 14.94 -2.37
C ALA A 98 3.15 14.03 -1.16
N TRP A 99 2.52 12.85 -1.10
CA TRP A 99 2.85 11.82 -0.12
C TRP A 99 4.26 11.26 -0.34
N ALA A 100 4.57 10.82 -1.56
CA ALA A 100 5.90 10.30 -1.91
C ALA A 100 7.00 11.35 -1.70
N ASP A 101 6.79 12.58 -2.17
CA ASP A 101 7.72 13.71 -1.98
C ASP A 101 7.95 13.99 -0.48
N GLY A 102 6.88 13.91 0.32
CA GLY A 102 6.93 14.06 1.78
C GLY A 102 7.75 12.99 2.51
N LEU A 103 8.03 11.86 1.86
CA LEU A 103 8.85 10.77 2.37
C LEU A 103 10.31 10.82 1.88
N ASN A 104 10.66 11.69 0.93
CA ASN A 104 11.85 11.58 0.06
C ASN A 104 11.85 10.30 -0.81
N TRP A 105 10.66 9.93 -1.29
CA TRP A 105 10.48 8.93 -2.33
C TRP A 105 10.04 9.63 -3.63
N ARG A 106 10.09 8.93 -4.76
CA ARG A 106 9.51 9.37 -6.03
C ARG A 106 8.54 8.32 -6.56
N ILE A 107 7.45 8.77 -7.18
CA ILE A 107 6.62 7.87 -7.98
C ILE A 107 7.07 7.87 -9.45
N ARG A 108 6.87 6.75 -10.13
CA ARG A 108 6.96 6.63 -11.58
C ARG A 108 5.79 5.82 -12.10
N GLU A 109 5.15 6.35 -13.13
CA GLU A 109 4.10 5.68 -13.90
C GLU A 109 4.69 4.53 -14.72
N TYR A 110 3.93 3.45 -14.83
CA TYR A 110 4.28 2.29 -15.64
C TYR A 110 3.04 1.67 -16.24
N ALA A 111 3.17 1.20 -17.48
CA ALA A 111 2.19 0.39 -18.18
C ALA A 111 2.90 -0.88 -18.66
N ASP A 112 2.36 -2.07 -18.34
CA ASP A 112 2.90 -3.38 -18.75
C ASP A 112 2.69 -3.68 -20.24
N ASN A 113 1.86 -2.86 -20.90
CA ASN A 113 1.34 -3.05 -22.24
C ASN A 113 2.41 -3.41 -23.28
N THR A 114 2.00 -4.25 -24.23
CA THR A 114 2.78 -4.81 -25.35
C THR A 114 3.29 -3.76 -26.37
N ALA A 115 3.24 -2.47 -26.04
CA ALA A 115 3.72 -1.34 -26.83
C ALA A 115 5.21 -1.43 -27.17
N ALA A 116 6.03 -2.13 -26.38
CA ALA A 116 7.42 -2.42 -26.71
C ALA A 116 7.57 -3.16 -28.06
N ALA A 117 6.61 -4.03 -28.40
CA ALA A 117 6.56 -4.75 -29.67
C ALA A 117 5.92 -3.92 -30.81
N ALA A 118 5.00 -3.01 -30.50
CA ALA A 118 4.24 -2.25 -31.50
C ALA A 118 4.85 -0.88 -31.87
N ARG A 119 5.73 -0.30 -31.05
CA ARG A 119 6.25 1.08 -31.22
C ARG A 119 7.77 1.23 -31.25
N GLY A 120 8.52 0.14 -31.47
CA GLY A 120 9.96 0.23 -31.69
C GLY A 120 10.78 0.45 -30.42
N SER A 121 10.62 -0.41 -29.42
CA SER A 121 11.53 -0.58 -28.26
C SER A 121 11.63 0.53 -27.19
N GLU A 122 11.03 1.71 -27.35
CA GLU A 122 11.02 2.71 -26.27
C GLU A 122 10.04 2.30 -25.14
N ARG A 123 10.56 2.19 -23.91
CA ARG A 123 9.74 2.02 -22.70
C ARG A 123 9.04 3.33 -22.37
N ILE A 124 7.71 3.36 -22.54
CA ILE A 124 6.89 4.51 -22.16
C ILE A 124 6.63 4.45 -20.64
N TYR A 125 7.34 5.27 -19.87
CA TYR A 125 7.11 5.45 -18.43
C TYR A 125 6.02 6.51 -18.18
N ALA A 126 4.83 6.23 -18.69
CA ALA A 126 3.59 6.98 -18.49
C ALA A 126 2.42 5.99 -18.53
N PHE A 127 1.29 6.33 -17.91
CA PHE A 127 0.09 5.48 -18.03
C PHE A 127 -0.38 5.38 -19.49
N ASP A 128 -0.57 4.17 -20.02
CA ASP A 128 -1.22 3.96 -21.31
C ASP A 128 -2.67 3.53 -21.09
N LEU A 129 -3.57 4.50 -21.21
CA LEU A 129 -5.02 4.32 -21.04
C LEU A 129 -5.74 4.15 -22.39
N ARG A 130 -5.02 3.99 -23.50
CA ARG A 130 -5.61 3.87 -24.85
C ARG A 130 -6.07 2.45 -25.18
N GLU A 131 -5.60 1.47 -24.44
CA GLU A 131 -5.80 0.04 -24.72
C GLU A 131 -6.94 -0.59 -23.89
N GLU A 132 -7.97 0.21 -23.53
CA GLU A 132 -9.21 -0.29 -22.88
C GLU A 132 -9.95 -1.39 -23.68
N VAL A 133 -9.52 -1.66 -24.92
CA VAL A 133 -10.01 -2.73 -25.80
C VAL A 133 -9.33 -4.09 -25.57
N LEU A 134 -8.25 -4.18 -24.79
CA LEU A 134 -7.56 -5.44 -24.52
C LEU A 134 -8.27 -6.25 -23.41
N PRO A 135 -8.45 -7.59 -23.56
CA PRO A 135 -9.19 -8.40 -22.60
C PRO A 135 -8.65 -8.41 -21.15
N TYR A 136 -7.37 -8.07 -20.97
CA TYR A 136 -6.70 -8.06 -19.66
C TYR A 136 -6.53 -6.65 -19.07
N TYR A 137 -6.95 -5.61 -19.80
CA TYR A 137 -6.86 -4.24 -19.33
C TYR A 137 -7.90 -3.99 -18.22
N ASP A 138 -7.40 -3.69 -17.02
CA ASP A 138 -8.19 -3.33 -15.84
C ASP A 138 -9.43 -4.23 -15.66
N CYS A 139 -9.18 -5.52 -15.42
CA CYS A 139 -10.19 -6.57 -15.45
C CYS A 139 -10.22 -7.42 -14.16
N GLU A 140 -11.35 -8.08 -13.94
CA GLU A 140 -11.48 -9.17 -12.96
C GLU A 140 -11.21 -10.51 -13.66
N TYR A 141 -10.49 -11.41 -12.98
CA TYR A 141 -10.25 -12.77 -13.42
C TYR A 141 -10.29 -13.74 -12.23
N THR A 142 -10.31 -15.03 -12.51
CA THR A 142 -10.32 -16.09 -11.48
C THR A 142 -9.24 -17.13 -11.79
N ILE A 143 -8.50 -17.54 -10.76
CA ILE A 143 -7.48 -18.60 -10.85
C ILE A 143 -7.67 -19.56 -9.68
N ASN A 144 -7.87 -20.85 -9.96
CA ASN A 144 -8.21 -21.88 -8.98
C ASN A 144 -9.36 -21.48 -8.04
N GLY A 145 -10.37 -20.78 -8.58
CA GLY A 145 -11.53 -20.26 -7.85
C GLY A 145 -11.29 -18.95 -7.07
N MET A 146 -10.04 -18.49 -6.93
CA MET A 146 -9.71 -17.22 -6.30
C MET A 146 -10.00 -16.04 -7.24
N ARG A 147 -10.93 -15.16 -6.90
CA ARG A 147 -11.27 -13.93 -7.64
C ARG A 147 -10.22 -12.86 -7.41
N ARG A 148 -9.80 -12.17 -8.47
CA ARG A 148 -8.75 -11.14 -8.44
C ARG A 148 -8.99 -10.08 -9.50
N SER A 149 -8.32 -8.94 -9.35
CA SER A 149 -8.16 -7.99 -10.44
C SER A 149 -6.69 -7.80 -10.84
N SER A 150 -6.49 -7.47 -12.12
CA SER A 150 -5.23 -7.01 -12.69
C SER A 150 -5.41 -5.63 -13.30
N SER A 151 -4.39 -4.79 -13.16
CA SER A 151 -4.20 -3.65 -14.04
C SER A 151 -2.82 -3.71 -14.68
N GLU A 152 -2.79 -3.39 -15.96
CA GLU A 152 -1.58 -3.14 -16.75
C GLU A 152 -0.88 -1.86 -16.28
N ASN A 153 -1.63 -0.89 -15.73
CA ASN A 153 -1.10 0.36 -15.21
C ASN A 153 -0.71 0.23 -13.73
N LYS A 154 0.46 0.75 -13.36
CA LYS A 154 1.06 0.65 -12.02
C LYS A 154 1.74 1.96 -11.61
N LEU A 155 1.67 2.29 -10.32
CA LEU A 155 2.55 3.26 -9.69
C LEU A 155 3.73 2.52 -9.06
N TYR A 156 4.95 2.88 -9.44
CA TYR A 156 6.16 2.48 -8.75
C TYR A 156 6.56 3.55 -7.73
N PHE A 157 6.47 3.21 -6.45
CA PHE A 157 7.11 3.96 -5.37
C PHE A 157 8.59 3.56 -5.35
N MET A 158 9.48 4.47 -5.71
CA MET A 158 10.92 4.23 -5.78
C MET A 158 11.63 5.10 -4.75
N ARG A 159 12.62 4.55 -4.05
CA ARG A 159 13.50 5.35 -3.20
C ARG A 159 14.29 6.36 -4.04
N ASN A 160 14.55 7.54 -3.48
CA ASN A 160 15.48 8.51 -4.07
C ASN A 160 16.92 8.14 -3.72
N ASP A 161 17.45 7.14 -4.43
CA ASP A 161 18.85 6.74 -4.31
C ASP A 161 19.76 7.79 -4.98
N SER A 162 20.83 8.22 -4.31
CA SER A 162 21.80 9.21 -4.82
C SER A 162 22.72 8.66 -5.90
N GLY A 163 22.91 7.34 -5.96
CA GLY A 163 23.50 6.65 -7.10
C GLY A 163 22.48 6.42 -8.22
N HIS A 164 22.89 6.66 -9.47
CA HIS A 164 22.10 6.32 -10.67
C HIS A 164 21.99 4.79 -10.86
N MET A 165 21.17 4.14 -10.05
CA MET A 165 20.87 2.71 -10.16
C MET A 165 19.90 2.48 -11.33
N ASP A 166 20.24 1.57 -12.26
CA ASP A 166 19.36 1.15 -13.36
C ASP A 166 18.01 0.58 -12.85
N ILE A 167 18.06 -0.03 -11.66
CA ILE A 167 16.90 -0.52 -10.92
C ILE A 167 17.03 0.01 -9.48
N PRO A 168 16.24 1.00 -9.04
CA PRO A 168 16.21 1.44 -7.64
C PRO A 168 15.42 0.46 -6.77
N VAL A 169 15.56 0.57 -5.44
CA VAL A 169 14.62 -0.08 -4.51
C VAL A 169 13.22 0.47 -4.77
N ARG A 170 12.24 -0.41 -5.03
CA ARG A 170 10.89 0.01 -5.40
C ARG A 170 9.78 -0.96 -5.01
N MET A 171 8.60 -0.41 -4.79
CA MET A 171 7.34 -1.12 -4.55
C MET A 171 6.31 -0.73 -5.62
N SER A 172 5.31 -1.57 -5.86
CA SER A 172 4.31 -1.34 -6.91
C SER A 172 2.86 -1.49 -6.44
N VAL A 173 1.99 -0.55 -6.81
CA VAL A 173 0.53 -0.65 -6.64
C VAL A 173 -0.14 -0.57 -8.01
N GLY A 174 -1.18 -1.39 -8.23
CA GLY A 174 -1.99 -1.34 -9.45
C GLY A 174 -2.86 -0.08 -9.51
N VAL A 175 -2.97 0.52 -10.69
CA VAL A 175 -3.76 1.72 -10.96
C VAL A 175 -4.90 1.37 -11.88
N HIS A 176 -6.11 1.57 -11.42
CA HIS A 176 -7.35 1.15 -12.06
C HIS A 176 -8.10 2.37 -12.62
N VAL A 177 -8.81 2.22 -13.73
CA VAL A 177 -9.77 3.23 -14.23
C VAL A 177 -11.18 3.01 -13.67
N LYS A 178 -11.40 1.87 -13.00
CA LYS A 178 -12.63 1.51 -12.28
C LYS A 178 -12.36 1.23 -10.79
N PRO A 179 -13.11 1.81 -9.85
CA PRO A 179 -12.96 1.50 -8.43
C PRO A 179 -13.34 0.05 -8.11
N GLU A 180 -14.19 -0.59 -8.92
CA GLU A 180 -14.62 -1.99 -8.79
C GLU A 180 -13.48 -3.00 -9.06
N ASN A 181 -12.29 -2.54 -9.44
CA ASN A 181 -11.11 -3.37 -9.68
C ASN A 181 -10.03 -3.20 -8.59
N CYS A 182 -10.24 -2.35 -7.58
CA CYS A 182 -9.28 -2.09 -6.50
C CYS A 182 -9.23 -3.24 -5.46
N TYR A 183 -8.85 -4.43 -5.91
CA TYR A 183 -8.68 -5.63 -5.10
C TYR A 183 -7.35 -5.60 -4.32
N PRO A 184 -7.31 -6.12 -3.07
CA PRO A 184 -6.09 -6.36 -2.32
C PRO A 184 -5.06 -7.22 -3.06
N ARG A 185 -3.81 -6.78 -3.05
CA ARG A 185 -2.66 -7.55 -3.52
C ARG A 185 -1.43 -7.14 -2.73
N GLY A 186 -0.81 -8.09 -2.03
CA GLY A 186 0.40 -7.84 -1.24
C GLY A 186 1.53 -7.27 -2.10
N THR A 187 2.29 -6.37 -1.49
CA THR A 187 3.34 -5.58 -2.13
C THR A 187 4.50 -6.46 -2.56
N ARG A 188 4.99 -6.25 -3.80
CA ARG A 188 6.28 -6.76 -4.26
C ARG A 188 7.34 -5.69 -4.06
N ILE A 189 8.38 -6.00 -3.30
CA ILE A 189 9.52 -5.12 -2.99
C ILE A 189 10.68 -5.58 -3.86
N VAL A 190 11.01 -4.80 -4.89
CA VAL A 190 12.16 -5.05 -5.77
C VAL A 190 13.40 -4.43 -5.14
N VAL A 191 14.47 -5.21 -5.01
CA VAL A 191 15.76 -4.77 -4.47
C VAL A 191 16.87 -5.12 -5.47
N PRO A 192 17.70 -4.14 -5.89
CA PRO A 192 18.79 -4.40 -6.82
C PRO A 192 19.94 -5.14 -6.14
N GLY A 193 20.70 -5.92 -6.91
CA GLY A 193 21.89 -6.60 -6.40
C GLY A 193 22.93 -5.61 -5.86
N ALA A 194 23.59 -6.01 -4.78
CA ALA A 194 24.33 -5.10 -3.91
C ALA A 194 25.55 -5.75 -3.27
N MET A 195 26.58 -4.95 -2.99
CA MET A 195 27.82 -5.39 -2.32
C MET A 195 28.00 -4.70 -0.96
N ASN A 196 28.46 -5.49 0.01
CA ASN A 196 28.92 -5.06 1.32
C ASN A 196 30.38 -4.57 1.25
N HIS A 197 30.79 -3.73 2.20
CA HIS A 197 32.16 -3.21 2.32
C HIS A 197 33.24 -4.30 2.48
N ASN A 198 32.87 -5.50 2.92
CA ASN A 198 33.77 -6.66 3.03
C ASN A 198 33.87 -7.49 1.73
N GLY A 199 33.20 -7.10 0.64
CA GLY A 199 33.15 -7.83 -0.63
C GLY A 199 32.10 -8.93 -0.74
N SER A 200 31.31 -9.20 0.30
CA SER A 200 30.12 -10.07 0.18
C SER A 200 29.06 -9.40 -0.71
N GLY A 201 28.41 -10.18 -1.57
CA GLY A 201 27.39 -9.68 -2.49
C GLY A 201 26.05 -10.42 -2.37
N GLU A 202 24.97 -9.71 -2.68
CA GLU A 202 23.61 -10.22 -2.83
C GLU A 202 23.12 -9.99 -4.27
N PRO A 203 22.43 -10.95 -4.90
CA PRO A 203 21.86 -10.77 -6.22
C PRO A 203 20.62 -9.88 -6.19
N PHE A 204 20.17 -9.41 -7.36
CA PHE A 204 18.84 -8.85 -7.53
C PHE A 204 17.78 -9.83 -6.97
N ALA A 205 16.75 -9.29 -6.32
CA ALA A 205 15.68 -10.07 -5.72
C ALA A 205 14.35 -9.30 -5.72
N VAL A 206 13.25 -10.04 -5.71
CA VAL A 206 11.92 -9.53 -5.40
C VAL A 206 11.42 -10.18 -4.12
N TYR A 207 11.01 -9.38 -3.14
CA TYR A 207 10.47 -9.86 -1.87
C TYR A 207 8.95 -9.66 -1.82
N GLN A 208 8.23 -10.68 -1.36
CA GLN A 208 6.78 -10.65 -1.13
C GLN A 208 6.42 -11.65 -0.03
N GLU A 209 5.39 -11.38 0.78
CA GLU A 209 4.97 -12.37 1.79
C GLU A 209 4.49 -13.67 1.12
N LEU A 210 4.87 -14.83 1.67
CA LEU A 210 4.48 -16.17 1.20
C LEU A 210 2.99 -16.28 0.92
N TYR A 211 2.16 -15.71 1.79
CA TYR A 211 0.71 -15.66 1.60
C TYR A 211 0.30 -15.01 0.28
N TRP A 212 0.93 -13.88 -0.07
CA TRP A 212 0.67 -13.11 -1.28
C TRP A 212 1.40 -13.62 -2.53
N ASN A 213 2.40 -14.49 -2.34
CA ASN A 213 3.08 -15.27 -3.38
C ASN A 213 2.35 -16.61 -3.68
N ASN A 214 1.61 -17.16 -2.72
CA ASN A 214 0.69 -18.29 -2.94
C ASN A 214 -0.62 -17.78 -3.58
N ALA A 215 -1.19 -16.69 -3.06
CA ALA A 215 -1.94 -15.76 -3.91
C ALA A 215 -1.00 -15.19 -5.00
N SER A 216 -1.47 -14.47 -6.02
CA SER A 216 -0.74 -14.36 -7.30
C SER A 216 -0.60 -15.71 -8.05
N ASN A 217 -0.04 -16.78 -7.46
CA ASN A 217 0.11 -18.10 -8.12
C ASN A 217 -1.15 -18.98 -8.10
N GLY A 218 -2.19 -18.64 -7.32
CA GLY A 218 -3.47 -19.39 -7.34
C GLY A 218 -3.56 -20.50 -6.30
N GLN A 219 -2.78 -20.40 -5.24
CA GLN A 219 -2.76 -21.33 -4.12
C GLN A 219 -3.26 -20.60 -2.87
N THR A 220 -4.06 -21.27 -2.04
CA THR A 220 -4.34 -20.77 -0.69
C THR A 220 -3.27 -21.28 0.27
N THR A 221 -2.93 -20.50 1.30
CA THR A 221 -1.87 -20.89 2.25
C THR A 221 -2.44 -21.68 3.43
N ASN A 222 -3.42 -21.10 4.15
CA ASN A 222 -4.01 -21.68 5.37
C ASN A 222 -5.55 -21.53 5.41
N GLU A 223 -6.18 -21.23 4.28
CA GLU A 223 -7.62 -20.91 4.20
C GLU A 223 -8.28 -21.54 2.97
N THR A 224 -9.60 -21.56 2.93
CA THR A 224 -10.34 -22.01 1.74
C THR A 224 -10.38 -20.93 0.66
N VAL A 225 -10.74 -21.32 -0.56
CA VAL A 225 -10.98 -20.37 -1.66
C VAL A 225 -12.12 -19.41 -1.31
N ASP A 226 -13.15 -19.88 -0.60
CA ASP A 226 -14.27 -19.06 -0.15
C ASP A 226 -13.86 -18.05 0.93
N ASP A 227 -13.00 -18.46 1.88
CA ASP A 227 -12.41 -17.56 2.87
C ASP A 227 -11.57 -16.45 2.21
N TYR A 228 -10.73 -16.80 1.22
CA TYR A 228 -9.96 -15.84 0.44
C TYR A 228 -10.90 -14.87 -0.30
N ASN A 229 -11.92 -15.41 -0.98
CA ASN A 229 -12.86 -14.61 -1.75
C ASN A 229 -13.68 -13.64 -0.88
N ALA A 230 -14.05 -14.07 0.33
CA ALA A 230 -14.77 -13.26 1.31
C ALA A 230 -13.91 -12.17 2.00
N LYS A 231 -12.58 -12.29 1.95
CA LYS A 231 -11.64 -11.33 2.56
C LYS A 231 -10.94 -10.41 1.55
N TYR A 232 -10.66 -10.91 0.35
CA TYR A 232 -9.76 -10.28 -0.62
C TYR A 232 -10.23 -10.43 -2.08
N GLY A 233 -11.17 -11.34 -2.36
CA GLY A 233 -11.77 -11.52 -3.69
C GLY A 233 -12.88 -10.53 -4.03
N HIS A 234 -12.71 -9.28 -3.59
CA HIS A 234 -13.56 -8.12 -3.89
C HIS A 234 -12.75 -6.81 -3.72
N PRO A 235 -13.26 -5.66 -4.18
CA PRO A 235 -12.63 -4.37 -3.95
C PRO A 235 -12.54 -4.02 -2.47
N ILE A 236 -11.44 -3.41 -2.05
CA ILE A 236 -11.25 -2.87 -0.69
C ILE A 236 -10.65 -1.47 -0.76
N GLU A 237 -11.34 -0.53 -0.09
CA GLU A 237 -11.00 0.88 0.01
C GLU A 237 -10.53 1.48 -1.34
N PRO A 238 -11.38 1.59 -2.38
CA PRO A 238 -10.98 2.22 -3.63
C PRO A 238 -10.68 3.72 -3.42
N VAL A 239 -9.42 4.11 -3.49
CA VAL A 239 -8.95 5.49 -3.31
C VAL A 239 -8.78 6.14 -4.66
N LYS A 240 -9.52 7.22 -4.91
CA LYS A 240 -9.34 8.05 -6.11
C LYS A 240 -8.07 8.91 -5.99
N LEU A 241 -7.24 8.92 -7.02
CA LEU A 241 -6.02 9.73 -7.08
C LEU A 241 -6.32 11.15 -7.57
N TYR A 242 -5.69 12.15 -6.97
CA TYR A 242 -5.59 13.49 -7.55
C TYR A 242 -4.45 13.47 -8.59
N TYR A 243 -4.80 13.37 -9.87
CA TYR A 243 -3.84 13.15 -10.95
C TYR A 243 -4.16 14.02 -12.19
N PRO A 244 -4.09 15.36 -12.09
CA PRO A 244 -4.64 16.29 -13.09
C PRO A 244 -3.93 16.28 -14.45
N SER A 245 -2.75 15.68 -14.56
CA SER A 245 -2.07 15.41 -15.84
C SER A 245 -2.82 14.37 -16.70
N VAL A 246 -3.71 13.58 -16.08
CA VAL A 246 -4.50 12.54 -16.73
C VAL A 246 -5.98 12.94 -16.69
N ASN A 247 -6.59 13.14 -17.86
CA ASN A 247 -8.01 13.48 -17.98
C ASN A 247 -8.93 12.25 -17.81
N ARG A 248 -8.72 11.46 -16.75
CA ARG A 248 -9.44 10.23 -16.42
C ARG A 248 -9.37 10.02 -14.90
N ALA A 249 -10.45 9.53 -14.31
CA ALA A 249 -10.41 9.11 -12.91
C ALA A 249 -9.50 7.87 -12.77
N LEU A 250 -8.54 7.94 -11.87
CA LEU A 250 -7.63 6.85 -11.53
C LEU A 250 -7.84 6.44 -10.08
N TYR A 251 -7.74 5.14 -9.82
CA TYR A 251 -8.00 4.53 -8.52
C TYR A 251 -6.88 3.57 -8.12
N VAL A 252 -6.65 3.43 -6.82
CA VAL A 252 -5.78 2.41 -6.22
C VAL A 252 -6.50 1.79 -5.03
N SER A 253 -6.13 0.57 -4.62
CA SER A 253 -6.65 0.02 -3.36
C SER A 253 -5.91 0.65 -2.16
N GLY A 254 -6.65 1.25 -1.24
CA GLY A 254 -6.15 1.76 0.04
C GLY A 254 -5.52 0.67 0.90
N TRP A 255 -6.00 -0.58 0.79
CA TRP A 255 -5.36 -1.74 1.39
C TRP A 255 -3.92 -1.93 0.87
N CYS A 256 -3.71 -1.79 -0.44
CA CYS A 256 -2.37 -1.87 -1.03
C CYS A 256 -1.49 -0.66 -0.68
N LEU A 257 -2.08 0.51 -0.44
CA LEU A 257 -1.36 1.68 0.08
C LEU A 257 -0.90 1.46 1.53
N ASP A 258 -1.72 0.84 2.38
CA ASP A 258 -1.35 0.47 3.74
C ASP A 258 -0.22 -0.56 3.76
N ASP A 259 -0.25 -1.58 2.88
CA ASP A 259 0.83 -2.56 2.80
C ASP A 259 2.14 -1.95 2.26
N VAL A 260 2.08 -0.99 1.32
CA VAL A 260 3.25 -0.17 0.95
C VAL A 260 3.75 0.67 2.14
N ALA A 261 2.86 1.35 2.85
CA ALA A 261 3.19 2.20 4.00
C ALA A 261 3.80 1.41 5.17
N LYS A 262 3.46 0.12 5.31
CA LYS A 262 4.07 -0.84 6.25
C LYS A 262 5.55 -1.12 5.95
N TYR A 263 5.94 -1.20 4.67
CA TYR A 263 7.32 -1.51 4.27
C TYR A 263 8.22 -0.28 4.10
N MET A 264 7.67 0.88 3.74
CA MET A 264 8.43 2.14 3.67
C MET A 264 9.32 2.42 4.90
N PRO A 265 8.85 2.39 6.16
CA PRO A 265 9.71 2.61 7.33
C PRO A 265 10.76 1.52 7.52
N ILE A 266 10.47 0.27 7.11
CA ILE A 266 11.43 -0.82 7.20
C ILE A 266 12.58 -0.58 6.21
N ILE A 267 12.26 -0.16 4.99
CA ILE A 267 13.24 0.20 3.96
C ILE A 267 14.05 1.43 4.39
N ASP A 268 13.37 2.54 4.74
CA ASP A 268 14.01 3.77 5.22
C ASP A 268 14.97 3.51 6.40
N SER A 269 14.60 2.62 7.34
CA SER A 269 15.42 2.32 8.54
C SER A 269 16.79 1.71 8.27
N VAL A 270 17.05 1.20 7.06
CA VAL A 270 18.34 0.60 6.69
C VAL A 270 19.32 1.65 6.15
N TYR A 271 18.82 2.77 5.62
CA TYR A 271 19.62 3.82 5.00
C TYR A 271 19.86 4.95 6.00
N LEU A 272 21.07 4.98 6.56
CA LEU A 272 21.42 5.89 7.67
C LEU A 272 21.86 7.28 7.19
N ASP A 273 22.30 7.38 5.94
CA ASP A 273 22.67 8.62 5.26
C ASP A 273 22.42 8.55 3.75
N ASP A 274 22.58 9.67 3.06
CA ASP A 274 22.45 9.79 1.60
C ASP A 274 23.79 9.59 0.85
N ASN A 275 24.85 9.12 1.53
CA ASN A 275 26.16 8.96 0.90
C ASN A 275 26.10 7.87 -0.20
N PRO A 276 26.35 8.20 -1.48
CA PRO A 276 26.29 7.23 -2.57
C PRO A 276 27.27 6.05 -2.39
N GLU A 277 28.39 6.26 -1.68
CA GLU A 277 29.37 5.19 -1.39
C GLU A 277 28.77 4.09 -0.48
N ASN A 278 27.95 4.49 0.50
CA ASN A 278 27.29 3.57 1.43
C ASN A 278 26.06 2.88 0.82
N ASN A 279 25.49 3.41 -0.28
CA ASN A 279 24.19 2.96 -0.81
C ASN A 279 24.18 1.46 -1.19
N SER A 280 25.29 0.94 -1.70
CA SER A 280 25.45 -0.50 -1.97
C SER A 280 25.42 -1.32 -0.68
N HIS A 281 26.13 -0.88 0.36
CA HIS A 281 26.16 -1.58 1.65
C HIS A 281 24.79 -1.57 2.35
N TYR A 282 24.08 -0.43 2.33
CA TYR A 282 22.72 -0.36 2.87
C TYR A 282 21.73 -1.23 2.08
N THR A 283 21.84 -1.28 0.76
CA THR A 283 21.01 -2.18 -0.07
C THR A 283 21.31 -3.65 0.23
N TYR A 284 22.58 -4.02 0.43
CA TYR A 284 22.98 -5.35 0.91
C TYR A 284 22.32 -5.67 2.26
N LEU A 285 22.36 -4.75 3.23
CA LEU A 285 21.68 -4.93 4.52
C LEU A 285 20.16 -5.05 4.38
N LEU A 286 19.55 -4.39 3.39
CA LEU A 286 18.11 -4.48 3.12
C LEU A 286 17.68 -5.90 2.71
N HIS A 287 18.48 -6.62 1.91
CA HIS A 287 18.21 -8.03 1.59
C HIS A 287 18.09 -8.90 2.86
N TYR A 288 19.02 -8.74 3.82
CA TYR A 288 18.96 -9.44 5.10
C TYR A 288 17.78 -8.97 5.96
N LYS A 289 17.49 -7.66 5.97
CA LYS A 289 16.36 -7.11 6.71
C LYS A 289 15.03 -7.69 6.22
N LEU A 290 14.81 -7.75 4.91
CA LEU A 290 13.59 -8.29 4.32
C LEU A 290 13.47 -9.81 4.55
N ARG A 291 14.54 -10.59 4.36
CA ARG A 291 14.55 -12.03 4.70
C ARG A 291 14.31 -12.33 6.19
N SER A 292 14.58 -11.38 7.08
CA SER A 292 14.30 -11.53 8.52
C SER A 292 12.84 -11.28 8.90
N LEU A 293 12.00 -10.78 7.98
CA LEU A 293 10.59 -10.51 8.25
C LEU A 293 9.78 -11.82 8.26
N PRO A 294 8.89 -12.05 9.24
CA PRO A 294 8.08 -13.26 9.31
C PRO A 294 7.24 -13.47 8.05
N GLY A 295 7.41 -14.64 7.42
CA GLY A 295 6.65 -15.01 6.23
C GLY A 295 7.04 -14.27 4.94
N MET A 296 8.15 -13.55 4.91
CA MET A 296 8.68 -12.95 3.67
C MET A 296 9.42 -14.00 2.83
N GLU A 297 9.09 -14.10 1.55
CA GLU A 297 9.76 -14.97 0.58
C GLU A 297 10.65 -14.16 -0.37
N GLN A 298 11.66 -14.83 -0.92
CA GLN A 298 12.54 -14.29 -1.96
C GLN A 298 12.24 -14.98 -3.31
N ASP A 299 11.79 -14.19 -4.27
CA ASP A 299 11.57 -14.54 -5.68
C ASP A 299 12.73 -13.98 -6.53
N ILE A 300 13.18 -14.72 -7.56
CA ILE A 300 14.37 -14.42 -8.38
C ILE A 300 14.02 -14.57 -9.87
#